data_AF-A0A9Q1A6H9-F1
#
_entry.id   AF-A0A9Q1A6H9-F1
#
_cell.length_a   1.000
_cell.length_b   1.000
_cell.length_c   1.000
_cell.angle_alpha   90.00
_cell.angle_beta   90.00
_cell.angle_gamma   90.00
#
_symmetry.space_group_name_H-M   'P 1'
#
loop_
_entity.id
_entity.type
_entity.pdbx_description
1 polymer ?
#
loop_
_entity_poly.entity_id
_entity_poly.type
_entity_poly.pdbx_seq_one_letter_code
_entity_poly.pdbx_strand_id
1 'polypeptide(L)'
;MSKVLLLLHSSPPFPFATAPILHHRATTLLLRASTLSKKPPNLSSSLTLFRKATPSSSFVSPSSSFRCRTLSVNAFDSDDSKTEQEEEKKESFHAKKRDEDYPSGEFDFQEIGVWNRFLVKLKMFIALPWERVRKGSVLTMKLRGQISDQLKSRFSSGLSLPQICENFIKAAHDPRVSGIYLHIDGLNCGWAKVEEIRRHIFNFKKSGKFVVAYLPACREKEYYLASACDDLYLPPSAYFSLYGFTVQAAFLAGVFENTGVQPEVQRIGKYKSAGDQLTRKSMSKENCEMLTAILDNIYGNWLDKVSSTKGKKIEDIKNFINEGVYKVERLREEGLITNLCYDDEVISMLKEKVGVQKG
;
A
#
# COMPACT_ATOMS: atom_id res chain seq x y z
N MET A 1 3.71 45.89 2.67
CA MET A 1 2.35 45.42 3.03
C MET A 1 2.18 43.99 2.57
N SER A 2 2.25 43.07 3.54
CA SER A 2 2.49 41.64 3.35
C SER A 2 1.18 40.85 3.24
N LYS A 3 1.07 39.98 2.24
CA LYS A 3 0.13 38.85 2.24
C LYS A 3 0.90 37.58 1.91
N VAL A 4 1.06 36.75 2.93
CA VAL A 4 1.49 35.36 2.89
C VAL A 4 0.23 34.55 2.62
N LEU A 5 0.20 33.76 1.54
CA LEU A 5 -0.92 32.85 1.27
C LEU A 5 -0.64 31.54 2.04
N LEU A 6 -1.01 31.55 3.33
CA LEU A 6 -1.12 30.37 4.17
C LEU A 6 -2.51 29.77 3.98
N LEU A 7 -2.61 28.58 3.41
CA LEU A 7 -3.81 27.74 3.56
C LEU A 7 -3.72 27.00 4.90
N LEU A 8 -4.05 27.72 5.97
CA LEU A 8 -4.26 27.15 7.31
C LEU A 8 -5.71 26.65 7.41
N HIS A 9 -5.88 25.36 7.67
CA HIS A 9 -7.09 24.85 8.30
C HIS A 9 -6.97 25.08 9.81
N SER A 10 -7.85 25.90 10.38
CA SER A 10 -8.05 26.02 11.82
C SER A 10 -9.01 24.94 12.31
N SER A 11 -8.59 24.11 13.26
CA SER A 11 -9.47 23.32 14.13
C SER A 11 -9.44 23.93 15.54
N PRO A 12 -10.55 23.91 16.29
CA PRO A 12 -10.65 24.62 17.58
C PRO A 12 -9.87 23.90 18.70
N PRO A 13 -9.50 24.62 19.78
CA PRO A 13 -8.78 24.06 20.92
C PRO A 13 -9.69 23.23 21.84
N PHE A 14 -9.21 22.07 22.26
CA PHE A 14 -9.76 21.30 23.37
C PHE A 14 -9.49 22.00 24.71
N PRO A 15 -10.48 22.12 25.62
CA PRO A 15 -10.20 22.50 26.99
C PRO A 15 -9.87 21.27 27.83
N PHE A 16 -8.66 21.23 28.38
CA PHE A 16 -8.35 20.39 29.55
C PHE A 16 -8.89 21.08 30.80
N ALA A 17 -9.91 20.48 31.42
CA ALA A 17 -10.30 20.78 32.79
C ALA A 17 -10.07 19.51 33.63
N THR A 18 -9.19 19.65 34.62
CA THR A 18 -8.82 18.69 35.66
C THR A 18 -9.99 18.38 36.59
N ALA A 19 -10.25 17.10 36.86
CA ALA A 19 -11.06 16.64 38.00
C ALA A 19 -10.39 15.42 38.66
N PRO A 20 -10.49 15.27 40.00
CA PRO A 20 -9.54 14.49 40.78
C PRO A 20 -9.89 13.01 40.96
N ILE A 21 -8.83 12.28 41.28
CA ILE A 21 -8.73 10.87 41.67
C ILE A 21 -9.58 10.59 42.92
N LEU A 22 -10.47 9.60 42.84
CA LEU A 22 -11.15 9.03 44.00
C LEU A 22 -10.99 7.49 43.97
N HIS A 23 -10.24 7.01 44.96
CA HIS A 23 -10.02 5.62 45.29
C HIS A 23 -11.35 4.89 45.59
N HIS A 24 -11.65 3.81 44.86
CA HIS A 24 -12.60 2.82 45.35
C HIS A 24 -11.88 1.71 46.11
N ARG A 25 -12.00 1.77 47.44
CA ARG A 25 -11.71 0.66 48.35
C ARG A 25 -12.81 -0.40 48.20
N ALA A 26 -12.37 -1.65 48.12
CA ALA A 26 -13.18 -2.83 48.36
C ALA A 26 -13.67 -2.85 49.82
N THR A 27 -14.93 -3.20 50.04
CA THR A 27 -15.39 -3.67 51.35
C THR A 27 -16.52 -4.66 51.16
N THR A 28 -16.21 -5.91 51.48
CA THR A 28 -17.13 -7.04 51.64
C THR A 28 -18.02 -6.82 52.86
N LEU A 29 -19.33 -7.06 52.75
CA LEU A 29 -20.14 -7.49 53.90
C LEU A 29 -21.42 -8.21 53.43
N LEU A 30 -21.53 -9.44 53.93
CA LEU A 30 -22.69 -10.34 53.91
C LEU A 30 -23.90 -9.71 54.63
N LEU A 31 -25.13 -10.00 54.19
CA LEU A 31 -26.07 -10.93 54.86
C LEU A 31 -27.53 -10.76 54.40
N ARG A 32 -28.17 -11.94 54.27
CA ARG A 32 -29.56 -12.30 54.60
C ARG A 32 -30.77 -11.76 53.79
N ALA A 33 -31.30 -12.71 53.02
CA ALA A 33 -32.58 -13.39 53.24
C ALA A 33 -33.91 -12.74 52.80
N SER A 34 -34.64 -13.64 52.13
CA SER A 34 -36.07 -13.94 52.23
C SER A 34 -36.90 -13.37 51.09
N THR A 35 -37.88 -14.04 50.50
CA THR A 35 -38.40 -15.42 50.47
C THR A 35 -39.52 -15.36 49.39
N LEU A 36 -39.99 -16.52 48.92
CA LEU A 36 -41.34 -16.72 48.34
C LEU A 36 -41.53 -16.13 46.91
N SER A 37 -42.21 -16.77 45.95
CA SER A 37 -42.97 -18.01 45.90
C SER A 37 -43.40 -18.26 44.45
N LYS A 38 -43.57 -19.55 44.12
CA LYS A 38 -44.45 -20.15 43.09
C LYS A 38 -44.04 -20.19 41.60
N LYS A 39 -44.00 -21.44 41.15
CA LYS A 39 -43.90 -22.05 39.81
C LYS A 39 -45.28 -22.03 39.08
N PRO A 40 -45.41 -22.54 37.84
CA PRO A 40 -46.17 -21.94 36.73
C PRO A 40 -47.52 -22.65 36.46
N PRO A 41 -48.21 -22.36 35.34
CA PRO A 41 -48.49 -23.47 34.42
C PRO A 41 -48.53 -23.13 32.91
N ASN A 42 -48.71 -24.21 32.16
CA ASN A 42 -48.64 -24.44 30.71
C ASN A 42 -49.91 -24.07 29.89
N LEU A 43 -49.72 -24.15 28.56
CA LEU A 43 -50.58 -24.81 27.53
C LEU A 43 -51.66 -24.05 26.73
N SER A 44 -51.78 -24.53 25.47
CA SER A 44 -52.81 -24.36 24.42
C SER A 44 -52.68 -23.12 23.51
N SER A 45 -52.32 -23.22 22.22
CA SER A 45 -52.91 -23.88 21.02
C SER A 45 -54.07 -23.12 20.38
N SER A 46 -53.89 -22.67 19.12
CA SER A 46 -54.98 -22.57 18.15
C SER A 46 -54.45 -22.52 16.71
N LEU A 47 -54.97 -23.43 15.89
CA LEU A 47 -54.85 -23.57 14.44
C LEU A 47 -55.89 -22.69 13.71
N THR A 48 -55.57 -22.26 12.48
CA THR A 48 -56.45 -22.31 11.27
C THR A 48 -55.66 -21.69 10.09
N LEU A 49 -55.26 -22.38 9.00
CA LEU A 49 -55.90 -23.15 7.91
C LEU A 49 -56.41 -22.34 6.69
N PHE A 50 -55.95 -22.81 5.50
CA PHE A 50 -56.48 -22.66 4.13
C PHE A 50 -56.26 -21.32 3.39
N ARG A 51 -55.98 -21.23 2.08
CA ARG A 51 -56.22 -22.15 0.93
C ARG A 51 -55.37 -21.77 -0.31
N LYS A 52 -55.04 -22.79 -1.13
CA LYS A 52 -54.53 -22.72 -2.52
C LYS A 52 -55.55 -22.12 -3.51
N ALA A 53 -55.09 -21.51 -4.60
CA ALA A 53 -55.22 -22.01 -6.00
C ALA A 53 -55.14 -20.90 -7.07
N THR A 54 -54.44 -21.19 -8.17
CA THR A 54 -54.50 -20.53 -9.49
C THR A 54 -55.82 -20.87 -10.23
N PRO A 55 -56.18 -20.22 -11.36
CA PRO A 55 -55.76 -20.72 -12.68
C PRO A 55 -55.58 -19.65 -13.80
N SER A 56 -55.23 -20.19 -14.97
CA SER A 56 -54.72 -19.71 -16.27
C SER A 56 -55.65 -18.94 -17.23
N SER A 57 -55.04 -18.20 -18.17
CA SER A 57 -55.21 -18.20 -19.66
C SER A 57 -54.55 -16.93 -20.23
N SER A 58 -54.05 -16.75 -21.46
CA SER A 58 -53.46 -17.52 -22.57
C SER A 58 -53.08 -16.51 -23.69
N PHE A 59 -52.17 -16.87 -24.62
CA PHE A 59 -51.94 -16.28 -25.99
C PHE A 59 -51.16 -14.95 -26.13
N VAL A 60 -50.23 -14.66 -27.07
CA VAL A 60 -49.67 -15.22 -28.35
C VAL A 60 -48.20 -14.73 -28.52
N SER A 61 -47.35 -15.48 -29.25
CA SER A 61 -45.95 -15.20 -29.65
C SER A 61 -45.78 -14.13 -30.77
N PRO A 62 -44.55 -13.73 -31.12
CA PRO A 62 -44.01 -14.28 -32.38
C PRO A 62 -42.54 -14.73 -32.33
N SER A 63 -42.25 -15.61 -33.27
CA SER A 63 -41.00 -16.30 -33.57
C SER A 63 -39.87 -15.41 -34.08
N SER A 64 -38.63 -15.69 -33.67
CA SER A 64 -37.49 -15.67 -34.59
C SER A 64 -36.44 -16.70 -34.14
N SER A 65 -36.02 -17.50 -35.10
CA SER A 65 -35.15 -18.66 -34.99
C SER A 65 -33.67 -18.25 -34.93
N PHE A 66 -32.94 -18.69 -33.90
CA PHE A 66 -31.48 -18.84 -34.01
C PHE A 66 -31.02 -20.14 -33.37
N ARG A 67 -30.30 -20.93 -34.17
CA ARG A 67 -29.83 -22.30 -33.92
C ARG A 67 -28.92 -22.38 -32.70
N CYS A 68 -29.25 -23.27 -31.78
CA CYS A 68 -28.33 -23.77 -30.76
C CYS A 68 -27.40 -24.81 -31.41
N ARG A 69 -26.10 -24.53 -31.48
CA ARG A 69 -25.09 -25.54 -31.83
C ARG A 69 -24.71 -26.32 -30.57
N THR A 70 -24.99 -27.61 -30.61
CA THR A 70 -24.52 -28.65 -29.69
C THR A 70 -23.00 -28.64 -29.60
N LEU A 71 -22.44 -28.39 -28.41
CA LEU A 71 -21.04 -28.62 -28.09
C LEU A 71 -20.89 -30.05 -27.56
N SER A 72 -20.13 -30.86 -28.27
CA SER A 72 -19.79 -32.25 -27.93
C SER A 72 -18.92 -32.30 -26.68
N VAL A 73 -19.37 -33.07 -25.69
CA VAL A 73 -18.61 -33.48 -24.51
C VAL A 73 -17.75 -34.68 -24.92
N ASN A 74 -16.42 -34.50 -24.98
CA ASN A 74 -15.51 -35.64 -25.02
C ASN A 74 -15.02 -35.90 -23.60
N ALA A 75 -15.56 -36.97 -23.02
CA ALA A 75 -15.02 -37.65 -21.85
C ALA A 75 -13.67 -38.28 -22.23
N PHE A 76 -12.68 -38.16 -21.35
CA PHE A 76 -11.47 -38.96 -21.41
C PHE A 76 -11.53 -39.92 -20.23
N ASP A 77 -11.65 -41.20 -20.55
CA ASP A 77 -11.49 -42.32 -19.64
C ASP A 77 -10.61 -43.36 -20.34
N SER A 78 -9.53 -43.77 -19.69
CA SER A 78 -8.94 -45.11 -19.85
C SER A 78 -7.86 -45.34 -18.80
N ASP A 79 -8.07 -46.42 -18.06
CA ASP A 79 -7.36 -46.94 -16.89
C ASP A 79 -5.91 -47.45 -17.11
N ASP A 80 -5.16 -47.36 -16.01
CA ASP A 80 -4.18 -48.28 -15.39
C ASP A 80 -3.29 -49.29 -16.17
N SER A 81 -1.99 -49.18 -15.82
CA SER A 81 -1.07 -50.22 -15.30
C SER A 81 0.12 -50.76 -16.15
N LYS A 82 1.32 -50.47 -15.60
CA LYS A 82 2.50 -51.34 -15.34
C LYS A 82 3.62 -51.61 -16.40
N THR A 83 4.83 -51.12 -16.03
CA THR A 83 6.21 -51.72 -16.04
C THR A 83 6.83 -52.18 -17.39
N GLU A 84 8.11 -52.02 -17.77
CA GLU A 84 9.45 -51.90 -17.14
C GLU A 84 10.42 -51.05 -18.00
N GLN A 85 11.63 -50.87 -17.45
CA GLN A 85 12.90 -50.25 -17.92
C GLN A 85 13.28 -50.65 -19.38
N GLU A 86 14.10 -49.94 -20.17
CA GLU A 86 15.42 -49.36 -19.90
C GLU A 86 15.91 -48.59 -21.16
N GLU A 87 16.91 -47.72 -20.97
CA GLU A 87 17.97 -47.28 -21.90
C GLU A 87 18.16 -45.76 -22.05
N GLU A 88 19.28 -45.32 -21.48
CA GLU A 88 19.91 -44.03 -21.63
C GLU A 88 20.32 -43.79 -23.10
N LYS A 89 19.80 -42.71 -23.69
CA LYS A 89 20.53 -41.96 -24.72
C LYS A 89 20.66 -40.51 -24.26
N LYS A 90 21.87 -40.19 -23.81
CA LYS A 90 22.38 -38.83 -23.66
C LYS A 90 22.46 -38.18 -25.03
N GLU A 91 21.34 -37.64 -25.51
CA GLU A 91 21.39 -36.54 -26.48
C GLU A 91 21.32 -35.23 -25.70
N SER A 92 22.44 -34.51 -25.75
CA SER A 92 22.56 -33.12 -25.36
C SER A 92 21.60 -32.27 -26.18
N PHE A 93 20.34 -32.23 -25.79
CA PHE A 93 19.44 -31.16 -26.17
C PHE A 93 20.01 -29.91 -25.53
N HIS A 94 20.68 -29.10 -26.35
CA HIS A 94 20.84 -27.68 -26.08
C HIS A 94 19.45 -27.16 -25.72
N ALA A 95 19.18 -27.03 -24.42
CA ALA A 95 18.12 -26.23 -23.87
C ALA A 95 18.50 -24.79 -24.23
N LYS A 96 18.26 -24.45 -25.49
CA LYS A 96 18.13 -23.08 -25.97
C LYS A 96 16.99 -22.54 -25.13
N LYS A 97 17.37 -21.86 -24.04
CA LYS A 97 16.52 -20.98 -23.26
C LYS A 97 15.77 -20.14 -24.29
N ARG A 98 14.55 -20.55 -24.60
CA ARG A 98 13.51 -19.62 -25.01
C ARG A 98 13.10 -19.01 -23.69
N ASP A 99 13.94 -18.11 -23.20
CA ASP A 99 13.47 -17.04 -22.34
C ASP A 99 12.41 -16.37 -23.22
N GLU A 100 11.15 -16.79 -23.07
CA GLU A 100 10.03 -16.04 -23.61
C GLU A 100 10.23 -14.64 -23.06
N ASP A 101 10.39 -13.71 -23.99
CA ASP A 101 10.62 -12.28 -23.83
C ASP A 101 9.36 -11.68 -23.19
N TYR A 102 9.04 -12.13 -21.97
CA TYR A 102 8.07 -11.50 -21.12
C TYR A 102 8.66 -10.12 -20.86
N PRO A 103 7.98 -9.03 -21.27
CA PRO A 103 8.54 -7.71 -21.10
C PRO A 103 8.90 -7.57 -19.63
N SER A 104 10.21 -7.49 -19.37
CA SER A 104 10.72 -7.11 -18.06
C SER A 104 9.91 -5.89 -17.68
N GLY A 105 9.11 -5.97 -16.62
CA GLY A 105 8.12 -4.96 -16.24
C GLY A 105 8.70 -3.59 -15.90
N GLU A 106 9.90 -3.28 -16.37
CA GLU A 106 10.43 -1.94 -16.56
C GLU A 106 9.52 -1.21 -17.54
N PHE A 107 8.51 -0.56 -16.96
CA PHE A 107 7.73 0.43 -17.67
C PHE A 107 8.67 1.57 -18.06
N ASP A 108 8.99 1.66 -19.34
CA ASP A 108 9.68 2.81 -19.88
C ASP A 108 8.82 4.05 -19.70
N PHE A 109 9.39 5.06 -19.04
CA PHE A 109 8.72 6.32 -18.89
C PHE A 109 8.67 7.01 -20.26
N GLN A 110 7.48 7.08 -20.86
CA GLN A 110 7.31 7.82 -22.10
C GLN A 110 7.63 9.30 -21.84
N GLU A 111 8.66 9.81 -22.53
CA GLU A 111 8.99 11.21 -22.45
C GLU A 111 7.78 12.05 -22.84
N ILE A 112 7.44 13.00 -21.97
CA ILE A 112 6.34 13.91 -22.20
C ILE A 112 6.68 14.73 -23.44
N GLY A 113 5.91 14.53 -24.50
CA GLY A 113 6.11 15.21 -25.78
C GLY A 113 6.20 16.72 -25.64
N VAL A 114 6.94 17.36 -26.55
CA VAL A 114 7.17 18.82 -26.59
C VAL A 114 5.84 19.60 -26.47
N TRP A 115 4.78 19.08 -27.08
CA TRP A 115 3.42 19.60 -26.99
C TRP A 115 2.84 19.60 -25.58
N ASN A 116 3.01 18.53 -24.80
CA ASN A 116 2.52 18.48 -23.42
C ASN A 116 3.30 19.45 -22.52
N ARG A 117 4.62 19.58 -22.72
CA ARG A 117 5.44 20.58 -22.03
C ARG A 117 4.96 22.00 -22.35
N PHE A 118 4.65 22.27 -23.62
CA PHE A 118 4.06 23.53 -24.06
C PHE A 118 2.68 23.77 -23.45
N LEU A 119 1.80 22.77 -23.44
CA LEU A 119 0.46 22.85 -22.85
C LEU A 119 0.50 23.09 -21.34
N VAL A 120 1.40 22.44 -20.61
CA VAL A 120 1.59 22.69 -19.17
C VAL A 120 2.04 24.14 -18.96
N LYS A 121 3.03 24.62 -19.73
CA LYS A 121 3.46 26.03 -19.67
C LYS A 121 2.33 27.00 -20.00
N LEU A 122 1.55 26.72 -21.04
CA LEU A 122 0.43 27.54 -21.48
C LEU A 122 -0.69 27.57 -20.42
N LYS A 123 -1.08 26.40 -19.90
CA LYS A 123 -2.10 26.27 -18.84
C LYS A 123 -1.70 27.02 -17.56
N MET A 124 -0.41 27.03 -17.22
CA MET A 124 0.13 27.80 -16.08
C MET A 124 0.31 29.29 -16.37
N PHE A 125 0.45 29.66 -17.64
CA PHE A 125 0.51 31.07 -18.07
C PHE A 125 -0.87 31.73 -18.08
N ILE A 126 -1.90 30.99 -18.50
CA ILE A 126 -3.31 31.42 -18.54
C ILE A 126 -3.96 31.40 -17.14
N ALA A 127 -3.34 30.75 -16.15
CA ALA A 127 -3.85 30.72 -14.77
C ALA A 127 -4.03 32.14 -14.20
N LEU A 128 -5.20 32.36 -13.57
CA LEU A 128 -5.64 33.66 -13.09
C LEU A 128 -4.66 34.25 -12.05
N PRO A 129 -4.53 35.59 -11.93
CA PRO A 129 -3.48 36.23 -11.14
C PRO A 129 -3.43 35.82 -9.66
N TRP A 130 -4.58 35.44 -9.07
CA TRP A 130 -4.69 35.02 -7.68
C TRP A 130 -4.30 33.55 -7.43
N GLU A 131 -4.16 32.75 -8.48
CA GLU A 131 -3.73 31.34 -8.44
C GLU A 131 -2.25 31.19 -8.85
N ARG A 132 -1.55 32.32 -8.98
CA ARG A 132 -0.19 32.40 -9.49
C ARG A 132 0.84 32.11 -8.40
N VAL A 133 1.49 30.97 -8.49
CA VAL A 133 2.65 30.60 -7.66
C VAL A 133 3.77 31.64 -7.84
N ARG A 134 4.39 32.10 -6.75
CA ARG A 134 5.52 33.04 -6.82
C ARG A 134 6.76 32.33 -7.37
N LYS A 135 7.61 33.04 -8.12
CA LYS A 135 8.92 32.50 -8.50
C LYS A 135 9.73 32.20 -7.24
N GLY A 136 10.46 31.09 -7.23
CA GLY A 136 11.16 30.63 -6.04
C GLY A 136 10.24 29.92 -5.05
N SER A 137 9.20 29.24 -5.51
CA SER A 137 8.36 28.43 -4.62
C SER A 137 8.89 27.00 -4.53
N VAL A 138 8.71 26.38 -3.37
CA VAL A 138 8.95 24.94 -3.17
C VAL A 138 7.60 24.25 -3.09
N LEU A 139 7.41 23.18 -3.86
CA LEU A 139 6.20 22.38 -3.79
C LEU A 139 6.29 21.44 -2.58
N THR A 140 5.42 21.63 -1.60
CA THR A 140 5.31 20.71 -0.46
C THR A 140 4.26 19.64 -0.73
N MET A 141 4.64 18.37 -0.64
CA MET A 141 3.73 17.24 -0.75
C MET A 141 3.84 16.36 0.50
N LYS A 142 2.70 16.08 1.15
CA LYS A 142 2.62 15.16 2.28
C LYS A 142 2.11 13.81 1.79
N LEU A 143 2.95 12.78 1.88
CA LEU A 143 2.62 11.40 1.53
C LEU A 143 2.32 10.64 2.82
N ARG A 144 1.07 10.22 3.01
CA ARG A 144 0.64 9.54 4.24
C ARG A 144 -0.50 8.56 4.00
N GLY A 145 -0.54 7.50 4.79
CA GLY A 145 -1.64 6.55 4.83
C GLY A 145 -1.83 5.80 3.52
N GLN A 146 -3.10 5.52 3.19
CA GLN A 146 -3.45 4.81 1.96
C GLN A 146 -3.44 5.76 0.75
N ILE A 147 -2.73 5.35 -0.30
CA ILE A 147 -2.70 6.03 -1.59
C ILE A 147 -3.68 5.32 -2.54
N SER A 148 -4.75 6.02 -2.91
CA SER A 148 -5.75 5.51 -3.85
C SER A 148 -5.26 5.63 -5.29
N ASP A 149 -5.57 4.64 -6.14
CA ASP A 149 -5.32 4.72 -7.58
C ASP A 149 -6.41 5.51 -8.30
N GLN A 150 -7.58 5.64 -7.67
CA GLN A 150 -8.68 6.41 -8.20
C GLN A 150 -8.44 7.90 -7.96
N LEU A 151 -8.71 8.70 -9.00
CA LEU A 151 -8.76 10.15 -8.92
C LEU A 151 -9.75 10.54 -7.82
N LYS A 152 -9.23 11.14 -6.76
CA LYS A 152 -10.09 11.65 -5.71
C LYS A 152 -10.65 13.02 -6.10
N SER A 153 -11.88 13.29 -5.69
CA SER A 153 -12.53 14.60 -5.85
C SER A 153 -11.74 15.70 -5.15
N ARG A 154 -11.88 16.94 -5.64
CA ARG A 154 -11.22 18.14 -5.08
C ARG A 154 -11.53 18.37 -3.59
N PHE A 155 -12.63 17.80 -3.09
CA PHE A 155 -13.07 17.92 -1.69
C PHE A 155 -12.60 16.75 -0.80
N SER A 156 -11.92 15.76 -1.35
CA SER A 156 -11.43 14.64 -0.57
C SER A 156 -10.18 15.03 0.22
N SER A 157 -10.01 14.42 1.40
CA SER A 157 -8.75 14.51 2.14
C SER A 157 -7.73 13.51 1.57
N GLY A 158 -6.60 14.05 1.14
CA GLY A 158 -5.42 13.28 0.69
C GLY A 158 -5.28 13.15 -0.83
N LEU A 159 -4.04 12.93 -1.28
CA LEU A 159 -3.70 12.81 -2.70
C LEU A 159 -3.90 11.38 -3.20
N SER A 160 -4.37 11.24 -4.44
CA SER A 160 -4.35 9.97 -5.19
C SER A 160 -3.02 9.79 -5.91
N LEU A 161 -2.69 8.55 -6.30
CA LEU A 161 -1.48 8.24 -7.06
C LEU A 161 -1.39 9.05 -8.37
N PRO A 162 -2.45 9.15 -9.20
CA PRO A 162 -2.39 9.98 -10.41
C PRO A 162 -2.11 11.45 -10.10
N GLN A 163 -2.72 12.00 -9.04
CA GLN A 163 -2.47 13.40 -8.63
C GLN A 163 -1.04 13.63 -8.15
N ILE A 164 -0.46 12.68 -7.40
CA ILE A 164 0.95 12.73 -6.98
C ILE A 164 1.85 12.76 -8.22
N CYS A 165 1.64 11.84 -9.15
CA CYS A 165 2.41 11.72 -10.39
C CYS A 165 2.29 12.97 -11.27
N GLU A 166 1.07 13.48 -11.45
CA GLU A 166 0.81 14.74 -12.16
C GLU A 166 1.49 15.94 -11.49
N ASN A 167 1.54 15.98 -10.15
CA ASN A 167 2.18 17.07 -9.44
C ASN A 167 3.69 17.09 -9.65
N PHE A 168 4.35 15.93 -9.68
CA PHE A 168 5.77 15.83 -10.07
C PHE A 168 5.99 16.37 -11.49
N ILE A 169 5.13 15.98 -12.43
CA ILE A 169 5.23 16.44 -13.83
C ILE A 169 5.04 17.96 -13.94
N LYS A 170 3.99 18.50 -13.31
CA LYS A 170 3.71 19.95 -13.31
C LYS A 170 4.86 20.72 -12.67
N ALA A 171 5.37 20.23 -11.54
CA ALA A 171 6.50 20.84 -10.85
C ALA A 171 7.78 20.80 -11.68
N ALA A 172 8.05 19.73 -12.43
CA ALA A 172 9.24 19.64 -13.30
C ALA A 172 9.22 20.73 -14.38
N HIS A 173 8.05 21.01 -14.96
CA HIS A 173 7.92 21.95 -16.08
C HIS A 173 7.58 23.39 -15.69
N ASP A 174 7.15 23.66 -14.45
CA ASP A 174 6.84 25.02 -13.99
C ASP A 174 8.12 25.79 -13.62
N PRO A 175 8.51 26.86 -14.32
CA PRO A 175 9.72 27.64 -14.00
C PRO A 175 9.64 28.39 -12.66
N ARG A 176 8.47 28.49 -12.02
CA ARG A 176 8.31 29.16 -10.72
C ARG A 176 8.70 28.26 -9.55
N VAL A 177 8.65 26.95 -9.74
CA VAL A 177 8.97 25.95 -8.73
C VAL A 177 10.46 25.63 -8.79
N SER A 178 11.18 25.88 -7.70
CA SER A 178 12.63 25.62 -7.59
C SER A 178 12.94 24.19 -7.17
N GLY A 179 12.02 23.53 -6.47
CA GLY A 179 12.22 22.18 -5.96
C GLY A 179 10.98 21.62 -5.26
N ILE A 180 11.09 20.39 -4.76
CA ILE A 180 10.03 19.68 -4.05
C ILE A 180 10.49 19.34 -2.63
N TYR A 181 9.60 19.57 -1.67
CA TYR A 181 9.71 19.09 -0.30
C TYR A 181 8.70 17.96 -0.07
N LEU A 182 9.21 16.74 0.14
CA LEU A 182 8.41 15.54 0.40
C LEU A 182 8.40 15.22 1.89
N HIS A 183 7.24 15.42 2.52
CA HIS A 183 7.02 14.98 3.90
C HIS A 183 6.39 13.58 3.85
N ILE A 184 7.17 12.56 4.17
CA ILE A 184 6.78 11.15 4.03
C ILE A 184 6.47 10.59 5.41
N ASP A 185 5.18 10.44 5.71
CA ASP A 185 4.70 9.75 6.91
C ASP A 185 4.49 8.26 6.62
N GLY A 186 3.98 7.52 7.61
CA GLY A 186 3.62 6.12 7.45
C GLY A 186 2.66 5.85 6.28
N LEU A 187 3.19 5.18 5.25
CA LEU A 187 2.48 4.72 4.06
C LEU A 187 1.84 3.35 4.29
N ASN A 188 0.59 3.23 3.86
CA ASN A 188 -0.13 1.96 3.83
C ASN A 188 -0.59 1.68 2.39
N CYS A 189 0.38 1.44 1.50
CA CYS A 189 0.14 1.12 0.10
C CYS A 189 1.02 -0.04 -0.38
N GLY A 190 0.66 -0.63 -1.53
CA GLY A 190 1.42 -1.72 -2.15
C GLY A 190 2.72 -1.23 -2.81
N TRP A 191 3.70 -2.13 -2.92
CA TRP A 191 5.04 -1.82 -3.44
C TRP A 191 5.05 -1.21 -4.84
N ALA A 192 4.15 -1.64 -5.73
CA ALA A 192 4.03 -1.08 -7.07
C ALA A 192 3.74 0.44 -7.07
N LYS A 193 2.91 0.93 -6.14
CA LYS A 193 2.62 2.38 -6.03
C LYS A 193 3.83 3.15 -5.54
N VAL A 194 4.59 2.55 -4.63
CA VAL A 194 5.82 3.13 -4.10
C VAL A 194 6.87 3.22 -5.23
N GLU A 195 7.01 2.16 -6.03
CA GLU A 195 7.89 2.16 -7.21
C GLU A 195 7.50 3.25 -8.22
N GLU A 196 6.20 3.42 -8.47
CA GLU A 196 5.71 4.44 -9.38
C GLU A 196 6.08 5.86 -8.94
N ILE A 197 5.87 6.16 -7.65
CA ILE A 197 6.25 7.46 -7.08
C ILE A 197 7.76 7.65 -7.15
N ARG A 198 8.55 6.62 -6.84
CA ARG A 198 10.02 6.64 -6.92
C ARG A 198 10.50 6.98 -8.33
N ARG A 199 9.90 6.35 -9.35
CA ARG A 199 10.18 6.63 -10.76
C ARG A 199 9.89 8.09 -11.12
N HIS A 200 8.77 8.63 -10.66
CA HIS A 200 8.44 10.04 -10.84
C HIS A 200 9.40 11.01 -10.14
N ILE A 201 9.96 10.63 -8.98
CA ILE A 201 11.02 11.40 -8.31
C ILE A 201 12.27 11.47 -9.20
N PHE A 202 12.74 10.33 -9.72
CA PHE A 202 13.90 10.31 -10.64
C PHE A 202 13.66 11.13 -11.90
N ASN A 203 12.46 11.06 -12.48
CA ASN A 203 12.13 11.87 -13.65
C ASN A 203 12.06 13.35 -13.34
N PHE A 204 11.56 13.74 -12.16
CA PHE A 204 11.62 15.13 -11.72
C PHE A 204 13.07 15.61 -11.57
N LYS A 205 13.97 14.78 -11.02
CA LYS A 205 15.40 15.12 -10.87
C LYS A 205 16.10 15.43 -12.19
N LYS A 206 15.69 14.80 -13.30
CA LYS A 206 16.18 15.13 -14.65
C LYS A 206 15.92 16.60 -15.05
N SER A 207 14.99 17.30 -14.39
CA SER A 207 14.75 18.73 -14.62
C SER A 207 15.82 19.65 -14.01
N GLY A 208 16.77 19.11 -13.23
CA GLY A 208 17.82 19.87 -12.55
C GLY A 208 17.37 20.58 -11.27
N LYS A 209 16.14 20.32 -10.81
CA LYS A 209 15.57 20.87 -9.58
C LYS A 209 15.81 19.93 -8.41
N PHE A 210 15.95 20.49 -7.21
CA PHE A 210 16.22 19.70 -6.01
C PHE A 210 14.96 19.01 -5.45
N VAL A 211 15.14 17.85 -4.85
CA VAL A 211 14.13 17.11 -4.08
C VAL A 211 14.65 16.82 -2.69
N VAL A 212 13.95 17.32 -1.68
CA VAL A 212 14.26 17.07 -0.27
C VAL A 212 13.16 16.22 0.34
N ALA A 213 13.53 15.15 1.05
CA ALA A 213 12.63 14.31 1.82
C ALA A 213 12.81 14.51 3.32
N TYR A 214 11.68 14.50 4.04
CA TYR A 214 11.63 14.53 5.50
C TYR A 214 10.76 13.39 6.02
N LEU A 215 11.32 12.59 6.94
CA LEU A 215 10.72 11.37 7.46
C LEU A 215 10.64 11.44 8.99
N PRO A 216 9.46 11.67 9.59
CA PRO A 216 9.30 11.52 11.05
C PRO A 216 9.34 10.06 11.51
N ALA A 217 8.96 9.12 10.63
CA ALA A 217 9.09 7.69 10.85
C ALA A 217 9.69 7.04 9.60
N CYS A 218 10.74 6.24 9.80
CA CYS A 218 11.50 5.61 8.74
C CYS A 218 11.30 4.10 8.80
N ARG A 219 10.41 3.58 7.93
CA ARG A 219 10.27 2.14 7.68
C ARG A 219 10.69 1.83 6.24
N GLU A 220 10.61 0.56 5.85
CA GLU A 220 11.20 0.05 4.61
C GLU A 220 10.67 0.77 3.36
N LYS A 221 9.37 1.06 3.32
CA LYS A 221 8.71 1.75 2.19
C LYS A 221 9.02 3.24 2.15
N GLU A 222 8.99 3.90 3.31
CA GLU A 222 9.28 5.33 3.40
C GLU A 222 10.73 5.59 3.05
N TYR A 223 11.65 4.79 3.60
CA TYR A 223 13.08 4.87 3.26
C TYR A 223 13.32 4.58 1.78
N TYR A 224 12.59 3.63 1.21
CA TYR A 224 12.67 3.35 -0.21
C TYR A 224 12.35 4.57 -1.08
N LEU A 225 11.31 5.35 -0.78
CA LEU A 225 11.05 6.60 -1.52
C LEU A 225 12.10 7.67 -1.23
N ALA A 226 12.41 7.82 0.05
CA ALA A 226 13.30 8.85 0.56
C ALA A 226 14.71 8.75 -0.04
N SER A 227 15.19 7.53 -0.23
CA SER A 227 16.50 7.27 -0.81
C SER A 227 16.64 7.78 -2.24
N ALA A 228 15.55 7.96 -3.01
CA ALA A 228 15.59 8.55 -4.35
C ALA A 228 15.79 10.07 -4.36
N CYS A 229 15.51 10.74 -3.25
CA CYS A 229 15.64 12.19 -3.11
C CYS A 229 17.12 12.60 -3.00
N ASP A 230 17.40 13.90 -3.19
CA ASP A 230 18.77 14.42 -3.09
C ASP A 230 19.21 14.50 -1.64
N ASP A 231 18.35 15.07 -0.80
CA ASP A 231 18.57 15.20 0.64
C ASP A 231 17.50 14.45 1.42
N LEU A 232 17.93 13.77 2.48
CA LEU A 232 17.07 13.01 3.39
C LEU A 232 17.30 13.44 4.84
N TYR A 233 16.28 14.04 5.45
CA TYR A 233 16.30 14.52 6.82
C TYR A 233 15.33 13.74 7.72
N LEU A 234 15.77 13.45 8.93
CA LEU A 234 14.97 12.81 9.98
C LEU A 234 15.08 13.64 11.27
N PRO A 235 14.04 13.74 12.11
CA PRO A 235 14.21 14.28 13.45
C PRO A 235 15.08 13.33 14.31
N PRO A 236 15.84 13.83 15.30
CA PRO A 236 16.59 12.97 16.23
C PRO A 236 15.70 11.97 17.00
N SER A 237 14.43 12.33 17.21
CA SER A 237 13.40 11.48 17.83
C SER A 237 12.64 10.58 16.85
N ALA A 238 13.10 10.47 15.60
CA ALA A 238 12.43 9.67 14.58
C ALA A 238 12.32 8.20 14.99
N TYR A 239 11.17 7.60 14.70
CA TYR A 239 11.03 6.16 14.83
C TYR A 239 11.68 5.47 13.62
N PHE A 240 12.65 4.60 13.87
CA PHE A 240 13.38 3.88 12.83
C PHE A 240 13.11 2.38 12.92
N SER A 241 12.71 1.78 11.79
CA SER A 241 12.35 0.37 11.66
C SER A 241 12.74 -0.14 10.27
N LEU A 242 14.02 -0.43 10.06
CA LEU A 242 14.51 -1.17 8.89
C LEU A 242 14.98 -2.56 9.34
N TYR A 243 14.05 -3.51 9.40
CA TYR A 243 14.33 -4.87 9.89
C TYR A 243 14.27 -5.93 8.79
N GLY A 244 14.09 -5.48 7.54
CA GLY A 244 13.85 -6.37 6.42
C GLY A 244 12.37 -6.67 6.25
N PHE A 245 12.10 -7.68 5.43
CA PHE A 245 10.76 -7.90 4.88
C PHE A 245 10.16 -9.14 5.52
N THR A 246 8.88 -9.05 5.91
CA THR A 246 8.15 -10.18 6.48
C THR A 246 6.76 -10.26 5.87
N VAL A 247 6.25 -11.48 5.76
CA VAL A 247 4.87 -11.76 5.36
C VAL A 247 4.24 -12.58 6.47
N GLN A 248 3.05 -12.16 6.90
CA GLN A 248 2.27 -12.85 7.92
C GLN A 248 0.95 -13.30 7.31
N ALA A 249 0.54 -14.52 7.65
CA ALA A 249 -0.76 -15.07 7.28
C ALA A 249 -1.48 -15.54 8.54
N ALA A 250 -2.73 -15.13 8.69
CA ALA A 250 -3.58 -15.58 9.79
C ALA A 250 -4.32 -16.87 9.40
N PHE A 251 -4.44 -17.79 10.36
CA PHE A 251 -5.12 -19.07 10.19
C PHE A 251 -6.21 -19.21 11.25
N LEU A 252 -7.43 -19.49 10.80
CA LEU A 252 -8.64 -19.51 11.62
C LEU A 252 -9.22 -20.91 11.84
N ALA A 253 -8.61 -21.97 11.29
CA ALA A 253 -9.11 -23.33 11.43
C ALA A 253 -9.34 -23.74 12.90
N GLY A 254 -8.43 -23.38 13.80
CA GLY A 254 -8.60 -23.64 15.24
C GLY A 254 -9.78 -22.91 15.88
N VAL A 255 -10.16 -21.73 15.36
CA VAL A 255 -11.34 -20.99 15.82
C VAL A 255 -12.62 -21.68 15.34
N PHE A 256 -12.62 -22.17 14.10
CA PHE A 256 -13.76 -22.89 13.52
C PHE A 256 -13.99 -24.26 14.17
N GLU A 257 -12.92 -25.00 14.46
CA GLU A 257 -12.99 -26.24 15.23
C GLU A 257 -13.65 -26.01 16.61
N ASN A 258 -13.27 -24.94 17.31
CA ASN A 258 -13.84 -24.61 18.62
C ASN A 258 -15.32 -24.18 18.57
N THR A 259 -15.78 -23.65 17.43
CA THR A 259 -17.16 -23.18 17.24
C THR A 259 -18.05 -24.22 16.56
N GLY A 260 -17.49 -25.39 16.19
CA GLY A 260 -18.23 -26.44 15.48
C GLY A 260 -18.54 -26.11 14.02
N VAL A 261 -17.84 -25.13 13.42
CA VAL A 261 -17.99 -24.75 12.02
C VAL A 261 -16.96 -25.51 11.19
N GLN A 262 -17.39 -26.16 10.10
CA GLN A 262 -16.50 -26.85 9.18
C GLN A 262 -16.51 -26.17 7.80
N PRO A 263 -15.49 -25.36 7.47
CA PRO A 263 -15.41 -24.73 6.15
C PRO A 263 -15.07 -25.78 5.07
N GLU A 264 -15.93 -25.90 4.06
CA GLU A 264 -15.66 -26.69 2.86
C GLU A 264 -15.04 -25.80 1.77
N VAL A 265 -13.77 -26.04 1.45
CA VAL A 265 -13.04 -25.28 0.42
C VAL A 265 -12.74 -26.20 -0.76
N GLN A 266 -13.31 -25.85 -1.91
CA GLN A 266 -12.94 -26.46 -3.18
C GLN A 266 -11.88 -25.60 -3.87
N ARG A 267 -10.78 -26.22 -4.29
CA ARG A 267 -9.71 -25.55 -5.03
C ARG A 267 -9.17 -26.44 -6.14
N ILE A 268 -8.73 -25.80 -7.22
CA ILE A 268 -8.00 -26.42 -8.31
C ILE A 268 -6.67 -25.68 -8.40
N GLY A 269 -5.57 -26.41 -8.33
CA GLY A 269 -4.21 -25.87 -8.36
C GLY A 269 -3.50 -25.87 -7.00
N LYS A 270 -2.21 -26.21 -7.02
CA LYS A 270 -1.37 -26.37 -5.83
C LYS A 270 -1.20 -25.05 -5.06
N TYR A 271 -0.94 -23.95 -5.77
CA TYR A 271 -0.69 -22.62 -5.20
C TYR A 271 -1.95 -21.78 -4.90
N LYS A 272 -3.16 -22.31 -5.15
CA LYS A 272 -4.42 -21.60 -4.82
C LYS A 272 -4.72 -21.73 -3.33
N SER A 273 -3.99 -20.98 -2.52
CA SER A 273 -3.93 -21.08 -1.05
C SER A 273 -4.91 -20.17 -0.30
N ALA A 274 -5.74 -19.38 -0.99
CA ALA A 274 -6.66 -18.42 -0.34
C ALA A 274 -7.59 -19.07 0.69
N GLY A 275 -8.02 -20.32 0.47
CA GLY A 275 -8.85 -21.07 1.41
C GLY A 275 -8.08 -21.79 2.52
N ASP A 276 -6.75 -21.90 2.44
CA ASP A 276 -5.92 -22.55 3.48
C ASP A 276 -6.05 -21.81 4.82
N GLN A 277 -6.32 -20.49 4.81
CA GLN A 277 -6.55 -19.70 6.02
C GLN A 277 -7.74 -20.19 6.86
N LEU A 278 -8.74 -20.83 6.22
CA LEU A 278 -9.94 -21.31 6.89
C LEU A 278 -9.81 -22.79 7.30
N THR A 279 -9.11 -23.60 6.50
CA THR A 279 -9.04 -25.06 6.69
C THR A 279 -7.78 -25.54 7.40
N ARG A 280 -6.69 -24.77 7.38
CA ARG A 280 -5.41 -25.12 8.02
C ARG A 280 -5.12 -24.24 9.23
N LYS A 281 -4.27 -24.74 10.12
CA LYS A 281 -3.73 -24.00 11.28
C LYS A 281 -2.41 -23.30 10.97
N SER A 282 -1.77 -23.64 9.85
CA SER A 282 -0.47 -23.14 9.44
C SER A 282 -0.35 -23.09 7.92
N MET A 283 0.68 -22.38 7.46
CA MET A 283 0.98 -22.20 6.04
C MET A 283 1.36 -23.52 5.38
N SER A 284 0.74 -23.82 4.23
CA SER A 284 1.15 -24.94 3.37
C SER A 284 2.55 -24.70 2.80
N LYS A 285 3.28 -25.77 2.48
CA LYS A 285 4.64 -25.68 1.93
C LYS A 285 4.66 -24.88 0.63
N GLU A 286 3.66 -25.10 -0.21
CA GLU A 286 3.49 -24.44 -1.51
C GLU A 286 3.19 -22.95 -1.35
N ASN A 287 2.36 -22.59 -0.38
CA ASN A 287 2.08 -21.18 -0.08
C ASN A 287 3.33 -20.48 0.51
N CYS A 288 4.09 -21.19 1.35
CA CYS A 288 5.35 -20.68 1.91
C CYS A 288 6.37 -20.42 0.80
N GLU A 289 6.60 -21.41 -0.07
CA GLU A 289 7.48 -21.28 -1.24
C GLU A 289 7.10 -20.08 -2.12
N MET A 290 5.82 -19.96 -2.48
CA MET A 290 5.32 -18.85 -3.30
C MET A 290 5.54 -17.49 -2.62
N LEU A 291 5.18 -17.36 -1.35
CA LEU A 291 5.33 -16.10 -0.62
C LEU A 291 6.79 -15.72 -0.41
N THR A 292 7.66 -16.70 -0.12
CA THR A 292 9.11 -16.50 -0.03
C THR A 292 9.67 -16.01 -1.36
N ALA A 293 9.31 -16.64 -2.49
CA ALA A 293 9.78 -16.20 -3.80
C ALA A 293 9.35 -14.76 -4.14
N ILE A 294 8.11 -14.39 -3.80
CA ILE A 294 7.63 -13.01 -3.98
C ILE A 294 8.41 -12.05 -3.07
N LEU A 295 8.63 -12.43 -1.81
CA LEU A 295 9.33 -11.60 -0.82
C LEU A 295 10.78 -11.35 -1.22
N ASP A 296 11.48 -12.40 -1.65
CA ASP A 296 12.87 -12.35 -2.09
C ASP A 296 13.02 -11.47 -3.33
N ASN A 297 12.08 -11.52 -4.27
CA ASN A 297 12.09 -10.66 -5.45
C ASN A 297 11.94 -9.18 -5.06
N ILE A 298 10.97 -8.85 -4.21
CA ILE A 298 10.75 -7.46 -3.78
C ILE A 298 11.94 -6.96 -2.96
N TYR A 299 12.48 -7.79 -2.05
CA TYR A 299 13.63 -7.43 -1.23
C TYR A 299 14.91 -7.26 -2.06
N GLY A 300 15.15 -8.14 -3.05
CA GLY A 300 16.25 -8.01 -4.00
C GLY A 300 16.17 -6.68 -4.77
N ASN A 301 15.01 -6.35 -5.35
CA ASN A 301 14.82 -5.07 -6.03
C ASN A 301 15.01 -3.88 -5.07
N TRP A 302 14.52 -3.98 -3.83
CA TRP A 302 14.73 -2.93 -2.83
C TRP A 302 16.23 -2.70 -2.57
N LEU A 303 17.00 -3.78 -2.37
CA LEU A 303 18.44 -3.71 -2.15
C LEU A 303 19.16 -3.10 -3.35
N ASP A 304 18.86 -3.55 -4.56
CA ASP A 304 19.48 -3.06 -5.80
C ASP A 304 19.26 -1.56 -5.99
N LYS A 305 18.01 -1.11 -5.80
CA LYS A 305 17.65 0.30 -6.02
C LYS A 305 18.18 1.21 -4.90
N VAL A 306 18.23 0.75 -3.65
CA VAL A 306 18.83 1.51 -2.55
C VAL A 306 20.36 1.57 -2.70
N SER A 307 21.00 0.44 -3.00
CA SER A 307 22.43 0.32 -3.28
C SER A 307 22.88 1.27 -4.38
N SER A 308 22.20 1.23 -5.54
CA SER A 308 22.50 2.09 -6.69
C SER A 308 22.35 3.58 -6.38
N THR A 309 21.40 3.96 -5.52
CA THR A 309 21.18 5.38 -5.21
C THR A 309 22.13 5.90 -4.13
N LYS A 310 22.51 5.06 -3.17
CA LYS A 310 23.45 5.43 -2.10
C LYS A 310 24.91 5.18 -2.45
N GLY A 311 25.20 4.48 -3.55
CA GLY A 311 26.56 4.12 -3.95
C GLY A 311 27.23 3.14 -3.00
N LYS A 312 26.45 2.33 -2.27
CA LYS A 312 26.92 1.33 -1.31
C LYS A 312 26.80 -0.07 -1.88
N LYS A 313 27.63 -1.01 -1.43
CA LYS A 313 27.48 -2.42 -1.82
C LYS A 313 26.21 -3.02 -1.20
N ILE A 314 25.62 -3.98 -1.89
CA ILE A 314 24.40 -4.67 -1.46
C ILE A 314 24.65 -5.40 -0.14
N GLU A 315 25.82 -6.03 0.00
CA GLU A 315 26.22 -6.77 1.19
C GLU A 315 26.29 -5.87 2.43
N ASP A 316 26.82 -4.65 2.28
CA ASP A 316 26.95 -3.69 3.38
C ASP A 316 25.57 -3.27 3.90
N ILE A 317 24.63 -3.00 2.97
CA ILE A 317 23.24 -2.66 3.32
C ILE A 317 22.56 -3.84 4.00
N LYS A 318 22.75 -5.06 3.48
CA LYS A 318 22.17 -6.28 4.06
C LYS A 318 22.70 -6.55 5.46
N ASN A 319 24.01 -6.39 5.68
CA ASN A 319 24.62 -6.53 6.99
C ASN A 319 24.07 -5.49 7.97
N PHE A 320 23.97 -4.23 7.53
CA PHE A 320 23.39 -3.16 8.34
C PHE A 320 21.95 -3.47 8.79
N ILE A 321 21.11 -4.00 7.90
CA ILE A 321 19.73 -4.40 8.24
C ILE A 321 19.74 -5.58 9.22
N ASN A 322 20.58 -6.58 8.98
CA ASN A 322 20.66 -7.78 9.82
C ASN A 322 21.21 -7.49 11.22
N GLU A 323 22.02 -6.45 11.40
CA GLU A 323 22.49 -6.01 12.71
C GLU A 323 21.37 -5.44 13.60
N GLY A 324 20.22 -5.05 13.02
CA GLY A 324 19.06 -4.60 13.77
C GLY A 324 19.33 -3.33 14.59
N VAL A 325 19.88 -2.29 13.95
CA VAL A 325 20.26 -1.05 14.63
C VAL A 325 19.03 -0.21 14.99
N TYR A 326 18.98 0.29 16.23
CA TYR A 326 17.87 1.13 16.73
C TYR A 326 18.18 2.63 16.85
N LYS A 327 19.45 3.03 16.73
CA LYS A 327 19.88 4.43 16.90
C LYS A 327 19.87 5.19 15.58
N VAL A 328 19.18 6.32 15.54
CA VAL A 328 19.01 7.15 14.34
C VAL A 328 20.33 7.83 13.97
N GLU A 329 21.21 8.11 14.93
CA GLU A 329 22.53 8.72 14.71
C GLU A 329 23.41 7.85 13.81
N ARG A 330 23.32 6.52 13.96
CA ARG A 330 24.11 5.59 13.16
C ARG A 330 23.74 5.67 11.67
N LEU A 331 22.51 6.06 11.33
CA LEU A 331 22.14 6.27 9.92
C LEU A 331 22.91 7.41 9.28
N ARG A 332 23.20 8.46 10.06
CA ARG A 332 24.01 9.58 9.60
C ARG A 332 25.47 9.16 9.48
N GLU A 333 25.99 8.46 10.47
CA GLU A 333 27.38 7.95 10.48
C GLU A 333 27.64 7.00 9.30
N GLU A 334 26.68 6.13 9.00
CA GLU A 334 26.72 5.24 7.85
C GLU A 334 26.38 5.96 6.54
N GLY A 335 26.01 7.25 6.52
CA GLY A 335 25.66 7.97 5.29
C GLY A 335 24.38 7.47 4.59
N LEU A 336 23.49 6.78 5.32
CA LEU A 336 22.19 6.35 4.81
C LEU A 336 21.20 7.52 4.73
N ILE A 337 21.40 8.54 5.57
CA ILE A 337 20.64 9.81 5.59
C ILE A 337 21.59 11.00 5.48
N THR A 338 21.08 12.16 5.10
CA THR A 338 21.90 13.38 4.98
C THR A 338 22.18 13.99 6.34
N ASN A 339 21.14 14.28 7.13
CA ASN A 339 21.31 14.87 8.44
C ASN A 339 20.08 14.63 9.35
N LEU A 340 20.26 14.81 10.66
CA LEU A 340 19.17 14.86 11.61
C LEU A 340 18.76 16.33 11.84
N CYS A 341 17.56 16.68 11.44
CA CYS A 341 16.98 18.03 11.54
C CYS A 341 15.48 17.91 11.81
N TYR A 342 14.89 18.89 12.50
CA TYR A 342 13.44 18.99 12.65
C TYR A 342 12.78 19.62 11.41
N ASP A 343 11.48 19.41 11.23
CA ASP A 343 10.70 19.90 10.06
C ASP A 343 10.86 21.42 9.85
N ASP A 344 10.83 22.20 10.93
CA ASP A 344 10.97 23.66 10.91
C ASP A 344 12.38 24.12 10.51
N GLU A 345 13.41 23.39 10.94
CA GLU A 345 14.79 23.61 10.52
C GLU A 345 14.96 23.33 9.03
N VAL A 346 14.40 22.24 8.52
CA VAL A 346 14.44 21.89 7.09
C VAL A 346 13.70 22.94 6.26
N ILE A 347 12.53 23.39 6.70
CA ILE A 347 11.80 24.48 6.04
C ILE A 347 12.62 25.77 6.05
N SER A 348 13.33 26.06 7.14
CA SER A 348 14.20 27.25 7.23
C SER A 348 15.38 27.17 6.26
N MET A 349 16.05 26.01 6.18
CA MET A 349 17.12 25.76 5.19
C MET A 349 16.61 25.90 3.75
N LEU A 350 15.40 25.41 3.46
CA LEU A 350 14.77 25.54 2.15
C LEU A 350 14.43 26.99 1.80
N LYS A 351 13.94 27.78 2.76
CA LYS A 351 13.69 29.21 2.55
C LYS A 351 14.97 29.97 2.23
N GLU A 352 16.05 29.66 2.94
CA GLU A 352 17.38 30.24 2.69
C GLU A 352 17.91 29.84 1.30
N LYS A 353 17.84 28.56 0.95
CA LYS A 353 18.26 28.02 -0.35
C LYS A 353 17.55 28.68 -1.53
N VAL A 354 16.30 29.12 -1.34
CA VAL A 354 15.50 29.78 -2.38
C VAL A 354 15.49 31.32 -2.27
N GLY A 355 16.20 31.89 -1.28
CA GLY A 355 16.35 33.33 -1.11
C GLY A 355 15.10 34.05 -0.60
N VAL A 356 14.18 33.34 0.06
CA VAL A 356 13.01 33.95 0.69
C VAL A 356 13.40 34.40 2.10
N GLN A 357 13.63 35.70 2.28
CA GLN A 357 14.04 36.28 3.57
C GLN A 357 13.04 35.92 4.70
N LYS A 358 13.58 35.68 5.91
CA LYS A 358 12.81 35.52 7.15
C LYS A 358 11.97 36.78 7.37
N GLY A 359 10.66 36.66 7.17
CA GLY A 359 9.67 37.70 7.45
C GLY A 359 8.83 37.33 8.66
#